data_AF-A0A9P9QUJ7-F1
#
_entry.id   AF-A0A9P9QUJ7-F1
#
_cell.length_a   1.000
_cell.length_b   1.000
_cell.length_c   1.000
_cell.angle_alpha   90.00
_cell.angle_beta   90.00
_cell.angle_gamma   90.00
#
_symmetry.space_group_name_H-M   'P 1'
#
loop_
_entity.id
_entity.type
_entity.pdbx_description
1 polymer ?
#
loop_
_entity_poly.entity_id
_entity_poly.type
_entity_poly.pdbx_seq_one_letter_code
_entity_poly.pdbx_strand_id
1 'polypeptide(L)'
;MSQSGVQVSPECISVFNDLKLAKKIKYIIYKLSDDYKEIVVEESSEDGDWDNFREKLINAQTKNKMGKVGKGPRYAVYDFNYDLSSGEGTRSKITFIAWSPDDAGIQPKMIYASSKDALKRALNGIATEFQANDEDDIEYQSVLNKVSKGLA
;
A
#
# COMPACT_ATOMS: atom_id res chain seq x y z
N MET A 1 21.30 3.81 6.39
CA MET A 1 20.06 3.05 6.17
C MET A 1 20.33 2.04 5.07
N SER A 2 20.31 0.76 5.40
CA SER A 2 20.64 -0.34 4.47
C SER A 2 19.59 -0.41 3.36
N GLN A 3 19.97 0.01 2.15
CA GLN A 3 19.17 -0.21 0.95
C GLN A 3 19.22 -1.71 0.64
N SER A 4 18.10 -2.41 0.80
CA SER A 4 17.95 -3.70 0.16
C SER A 4 18.13 -3.43 -1.35
N GLY A 5 18.96 -4.20 -2.05
CA GLY A 5 19.22 -4.02 -3.48
C GLY A 5 18.01 -4.31 -4.38
N VAL A 6 16.80 -4.16 -3.83
CA VAL A 6 15.52 -4.44 -4.45
C VAL A 6 15.21 -3.38 -5.48
N GLN A 7 14.95 -3.83 -6.71
CA GLN A 7 14.54 -2.99 -7.82
C GLN A 7 13.04 -2.71 -7.76
N VAL A 8 12.60 -1.64 -8.41
CA VAL A 8 11.18 -1.35 -8.60
C VAL A 8 10.87 -1.64 -10.06
N SER A 9 9.92 -2.54 -10.33
CA SER A 9 9.48 -2.81 -11.70
C SER A 9 8.97 -1.51 -12.34
N PRO A 10 9.34 -1.20 -13.60
CA PRO A 10 8.82 -0.04 -14.33
C PRO A 10 7.28 -0.04 -14.42
N GLU A 11 6.66 -1.23 -14.40
CA GLU A 11 5.21 -1.38 -14.39
C GLU A 11 4.57 -0.70 -13.17
N CYS A 12 5.22 -0.77 -12.00
CA CYS A 12 4.74 -0.11 -10.79
C CYS A 12 4.59 1.40 -10.98
N ILE A 13 5.52 2.02 -11.72
CA ILE A 13 5.49 3.45 -12.02
C ILE A 13 4.39 3.75 -13.05
N SER A 14 4.26 2.90 -14.08
CA SER A 14 3.22 3.05 -15.10
C SER A 14 1.82 3.03 -14.50
N VAL A 15 1.50 1.98 -13.74
CA VAL A 15 0.17 1.79 -13.13
C VAL A 15 -0.14 2.89 -12.11
N PHE A 16 0.87 3.36 -11.35
CA PHE A 16 0.71 4.50 -10.46
C PHE A 16 0.39 5.80 -11.20
N ASN A 17 1.05 6.05 -12.34
CA ASN A 17 0.76 7.22 -13.16
C ASN A 17 -0.66 7.14 -13.73
N ASP A 18 -1.13 5.96 -14.11
CA ASP A 18 -2.52 5.75 -14.56
C ASP A 18 -3.53 6.05 -13.44
N LEU A 19 -3.28 5.58 -12.21
CA LEU A 19 -4.10 5.95 -11.05
C LEU A 19 -4.14 7.47 -10.84
N LYS A 20 -2.97 8.12 -10.88
CA LYS A 20 -2.85 9.56 -10.63
C LYS A 20 -3.51 10.43 -11.71
N LEU A 21 -3.37 10.05 -12.98
CA LEU A 21 -3.79 10.86 -14.13
C LEU A 21 -5.18 10.49 -14.63
N ALA A 22 -5.47 9.20 -14.80
CA ALA A 22 -6.74 8.72 -15.35
C ALA A 22 -7.85 8.62 -14.29
N LYS A 23 -7.49 8.52 -13.00
CA LYS A 23 -8.42 8.43 -11.85
C LYS A 23 -9.46 7.30 -11.92
N LYS A 24 -9.22 6.30 -12.78
CA LYS A 24 -10.05 5.09 -12.89
C LYS A 24 -9.66 4.06 -11.85
N ILE A 25 -8.36 3.81 -11.73
CA ILE A 25 -7.80 2.91 -10.72
C ILE A 25 -7.98 3.56 -9.34
N LYS A 26 -8.62 2.84 -8.41
CA LYS A 26 -8.85 3.28 -7.04
C LYS A 26 -7.74 2.83 -6.11
N TYR A 27 -7.18 1.64 -6.35
CA TYR A 27 -6.04 1.17 -5.59
C TYR A 27 -5.10 0.29 -6.41
N ILE A 28 -3.87 0.22 -5.92
CA ILE A 28 -2.82 -0.66 -6.41
C ILE A 28 -2.19 -1.35 -5.22
N ILE A 29 -2.07 -2.67 -5.27
CA ILE A 29 -1.35 -3.49 -4.30
C ILE A 29 -0.05 -3.95 -4.97
N TYR A 30 1.05 -3.76 -4.26
CA TYR A 30 2.38 -4.18 -4.65
C TYR A 30 2.91 -5.23 -3.68
N LYS A 31 3.72 -6.12 -4.23
CA LYS A 31 4.44 -7.13 -3.47
C LYS A 31 5.90 -7.18 -3.90
N LEU A 32 6.73 -7.79 -3.05
CA LEU A 32 8.03 -8.27 -3.48
C LEU A 32 7.86 -9.56 -4.29
N SER A 33 8.70 -9.70 -5.32
CA SER A 33 8.89 -10.96 -6.04
C SER A 33 9.25 -12.09 -5.08
N ASP A 34 8.98 -13.34 -5.48
CA ASP A 34 9.23 -14.52 -4.64
C ASP A 34 10.72 -14.68 -4.27
N ASP A 35 11.62 -14.12 -5.09
CA ASP A 35 13.07 -14.10 -4.84
C ASP A 35 13.55 -12.86 -4.06
N TYR A 36 12.62 -11.95 -3.69
CA TYR A 36 12.88 -10.72 -2.94
C TYR A 36 13.85 -9.75 -3.62
N LYS A 37 13.86 -9.70 -4.96
CA LYS A 37 14.75 -8.80 -5.71
C LYS A 37 14.04 -7.64 -6.39
N GLU A 38 12.73 -7.73 -6.56
CA GLU A 38 11.96 -6.71 -7.27
C GLU A 38 10.63 -6.45 -6.58
N ILE A 39 10.17 -5.20 -6.61
CA ILE A 39 8.81 -4.81 -6.26
C ILE A 39 7.99 -4.80 -7.54
N VAL A 40 6.92 -5.58 -7.54
CA VAL A 40 6.03 -5.78 -8.67
C VAL A 40 4.59 -5.44 -8.28
N VAL A 41 3.76 -5.13 -9.27
CA VAL A 41 2.31 -4.99 -9.09
C VAL A 41 1.75 -6.38 -8.80
N GLU A 42 1.06 -6.51 -7.68
CA GLU A 42 0.25 -7.70 -7.40
C GLU A 42 -1.14 -7.55 -8.00
N GLU A 43 -1.74 -6.37 -7.80
CA GLU A 43 -3.06 -6.06 -8.32
C GLU A 43 -3.25 -4.56 -8.51
N SER A 44 -4.05 -4.18 -9.50
CA SER A 44 -4.62 -2.84 -9.64
C SER A 44 -6.09 -2.96 -9.95
N SER A 45 -6.93 -2.15 -9.30
CA SER A 45 -8.38 -2.25 -9.41
C SER A 45 -9.05 -0.89 -9.52
N GLU A 46 -10.16 -0.85 -10.27
CA GLU A 46 -11.09 0.29 -10.34
C GLU A 46 -12.17 0.22 -9.24
N ASP A 47 -12.20 -0.86 -8.46
CA ASP A 47 -13.12 -1.05 -7.35
C ASP A 47 -12.82 -0.05 -6.22
N GLY A 48 -13.81 0.77 -5.86
CA GLY A 48 -13.71 1.76 -4.79
C GLY A 48 -14.20 1.26 -3.44
N ASP A 49 -14.60 -0.01 -3.34
CA ASP A 49 -15.01 -0.61 -2.09
C ASP A 49 -13.80 -0.83 -1.17
N TRP A 50 -13.85 -0.18 0.00
CA TRP A 50 -12.77 -0.23 0.99
C TRP A 50 -12.61 -1.64 1.60
N ASP A 51 -13.71 -2.36 1.82
CA ASP A 51 -13.69 -3.65 2.50
C ASP A 51 -13.06 -4.70 1.58
N ASN A 52 -13.38 -4.68 0.27
CA ASN A 52 -12.73 -5.53 -0.72
C ASN A 52 -11.22 -5.30 -0.79
N PHE A 53 -10.79 -4.03 -0.75
CA PHE A 53 -9.37 -3.67 -0.71
C PHE A 53 -8.71 -4.17 0.59
N ARG A 54 -9.36 -3.93 1.73
CA ARG A 54 -8.89 -4.33 3.06
C ARG A 54 -8.73 -5.85 3.17
N GLU A 55 -9.71 -6.62 2.72
CA GLU A 55 -9.66 -8.08 2.74
C GLU A 55 -8.47 -8.64 1.96
N LYS A 56 -8.10 -8.01 0.83
CA LYS A 56 -6.93 -8.41 0.05
C LYS A 56 -5.62 -8.24 0.81
N LEU A 57 -5.47 -7.15 1.56
CA LEU A 57 -4.29 -6.94 2.40
C LEU A 57 -4.24 -7.97 3.54
N ILE A 58 -5.36 -8.21 4.22
CA ILE A 58 -5.43 -9.12 5.37
C ILE A 58 -5.15 -10.56 4.97
N ASN A 59 -5.71 -10.99 3.84
CA ASN A 59 -5.55 -12.35 3.32
C ASN A 59 -4.25 -12.53 2.52
N ALA A 60 -3.45 -11.48 2.33
CA ALA A 60 -2.20 -11.55 1.59
C ALA A 60 -1.22 -12.53 2.25
N GLN A 61 -0.58 -13.35 1.42
CA GLN A 61 0.41 -14.33 1.87
C GLN A 61 1.77 -14.09 1.22
N THR A 62 2.84 -14.38 1.95
CA THR A 62 4.20 -14.32 1.44
C THR A 62 4.95 -15.59 1.82
N LYS A 63 5.69 -16.12 0.85
CA LYS A 63 6.61 -17.24 1.04
C LYS A 63 7.98 -16.71 1.47
N ASN A 64 8.50 -17.17 2.61
CA ASN A 64 9.86 -16.80 3.03
C ASN A 64 10.93 -17.61 2.27
N LYS A 65 12.22 -17.31 2.48
CA LYS A 65 13.32 -18.00 1.78
C LYS A 65 13.41 -19.50 2.09
N MET A 66 12.83 -19.96 3.20
CA MET A 66 12.75 -21.37 3.57
C MET A 66 11.53 -22.07 2.96
N GLY A 67 10.72 -21.34 2.19
CA GLY A 67 9.53 -21.84 1.53
C GLY A 67 8.28 -21.92 2.40
N LYS A 68 8.33 -21.41 3.65
CA LYS A 68 7.16 -21.34 4.52
C LYS A 68 6.26 -20.19 4.07
N VAL A 69 4.99 -20.51 3.87
CA VAL A 69 3.92 -19.54 3.57
C VAL A 69 3.28 -19.07 4.87
N GLY A 70 3.01 -17.78 4.97
CA GLY A 70 2.26 -17.18 6.08
C GLY A 70 1.75 -15.80 5.68
N LYS A 71 1.21 -15.04 6.64
CA LYS A 71 0.77 -13.65 6.41
C LYS A 71 1.88 -12.85 5.76
N GLY A 72 1.53 -12.11 4.73
CA GLY A 72 2.45 -11.42 3.85
C GLY A 72 2.31 -9.92 3.95
N PRO A 73 3.39 -9.17 4.24
CA PRO A 73 3.38 -7.73 4.08
C PRO A 73 3.09 -7.34 2.63
N ARG A 74 2.49 -6.16 2.43
CA ARG A 74 2.18 -5.57 1.13
C ARG A 74 2.41 -4.06 1.18
N TYR A 75 2.67 -3.47 0.02
CA TYR A 75 2.51 -2.02 -0.12
C TYR A 75 1.22 -1.78 -0.89
N ALA A 76 0.50 -0.73 -0.53
CA ALA A 76 -0.64 -0.31 -1.29
C ALA A 76 -0.62 1.20 -1.53
N VAL A 77 -1.18 1.59 -2.65
CA VAL A 77 -1.56 2.98 -2.94
C VAL A 77 -3.05 3.00 -3.13
N TYR A 78 -3.73 3.91 -2.42
CA TYR A 78 -5.16 4.10 -2.50
C TYR A 78 -5.48 5.57 -2.77
N ASP A 79 -6.33 5.86 -3.76
CA ASP A 79 -6.88 7.20 -3.97
C ASP A 79 -8.06 7.43 -3.01
N PHE A 80 -7.73 7.96 -1.83
CA PHE A 80 -8.68 8.07 -0.74
C PHE A 80 -9.52 9.34 -0.90
N ASN A 81 -10.81 9.14 -1.20
CA ASN A 81 -11.79 10.19 -1.38
C ASN A 81 -12.62 10.33 -0.09
N TYR A 82 -12.71 11.54 0.44
CA TYR A 82 -13.46 11.83 1.66
C TYR A 82 -14.11 13.21 1.60
N ASP A 83 -15.25 13.34 2.28
CA ASP A 83 -15.96 14.60 2.43
C ASP A 83 -15.37 15.44 3.57
N LEU A 84 -15.34 16.76 3.38
CA LEU A 84 -14.98 17.69 4.45
C LEU A 84 -16.22 17.96 5.32
N SER A 85 -16.05 17.87 6.64
CA SER A 85 -17.10 18.10 7.64
C SER A 85 -17.84 19.44 7.49
N SER A 86 -17.18 20.45 6.92
CA SER A 86 -17.71 21.81 6.74
C SER A 86 -18.60 21.98 5.50
N GLY A 87 -18.86 20.91 4.73
CA GLY A 87 -19.61 21.01 3.46
C GLY A 87 -18.83 21.70 2.33
N GLU A 88 -17.51 21.88 2.49
CA GLU A 88 -16.60 22.49 1.51
C GLU A 88 -16.26 21.55 0.32
N GLY A 89 -16.96 20.41 0.22
CA GLY A 89 -16.81 19.43 -0.85
C GLY A 89 -15.91 18.24 -0.51
N THR A 90 -15.65 17.41 -1.52
CA THR A 90 -14.81 16.21 -1.43
C THR A 90 -13.34 16.53 -1.64
N ARG A 91 -12.45 15.87 -0.89
CA ARG A 91 -11.00 15.85 -1.18
C ARG A 91 -10.55 14.43 -1.54
N SER A 92 -9.58 14.36 -2.45
CA SER A 92 -8.87 13.15 -2.84
C SER A 92 -7.42 13.26 -2.35
N LYS A 93 -6.92 12.19 -1.75
CA LYS A 93 -5.50 12.06 -1.38
C LYS A 93 -4.97 10.69 -1.76
N ILE A 94 -3.93 10.70 -2.60
CA ILE A 94 -3.14 9.50 -2.91
C ILE A 94 -2.39 9.11 -1.63
N THR A 95 -2.78 7.97 -1.08
CA THR A 95 -2.32 7.49 0.22
C THR A 95 -1.52 6.22 0.05
N PHE A 96 -0.29 6.21 0.57
CA PHE A 96 0.58 5.05 0.58
C PHE A 96 0.45 4.31 1.92
N ILE A 97 0.14 3.02 1.86
CA ILE A 97 -0.07 2.15 3.02
C ILE A 97 1.00 1.06 2.98
N ALA A 98 1.88 1.04 3.98
CA ALA A 98 2.79 -0.09 4.20
C ALA A 98 2.12 -1.09 5.14
N TRP A 99 1.50 -2.13 4.59
CA TRP A 99 0.89 -3.21 5.35
C TRP A 99 1.95 -4.21 5.80
N SER A 100 2.11 -4.39 7.11
CA SER A 100 3.10 -5.29 7.70
C SER A 100 2.52 -5.98 8.94
N PRO A 101 1.67 -7.01 8.76
CA PRO A 101 0.96 -7.63 9.87
C PRO A 101 1.92 -8.16 10.93
N ASP A 102 1.57 -8.05 12.21
CA ASP A 102 2.48 -8.44 13.29
C ASP A 102 2.80 -9.93 13.33
N ASP A 103 1.86 -10.77 12.90
CA ASP A 103 2.05 -12.21 12.78
C ASP A 103 2.84 -12.62 11.52
N ALA A 104 3.24 -11.67 10.66
CA ALA A 104 4.07 -11.99 9.50
C ALA A 104 5.47 -12.43 9.92
N GLY A 105 6.08 -13.29 9.10
CA GLY A 105 7.44 -13.74 9.32
C GLY A 105 8.43 -12.58 9.41
N ILE A 106 9.34 -12.63 10.39
CA ILE A 106 10.36 -11.59 10.65
C ILE A 106 11.16 -11.24 9.40
N GLN A 107 11.60 -12.26 8.65
CA GLN A 107 12.38 -12.07 7.43
C GLN A 107 11.61 -11.27 6.36
N PRO A 108 10.40 -11.68 5.92
CA PRO A 108 9.56 -10.85 5.06
C PRO A 108 9.40 -9.42 5.58
N LYS A 109 9.02 -9.22 6.85
CA LYS A 109 8.85 -7.88 7.46
C LYS A 109 10.10 -7.02 7.28
N MET A 110 11.28 -7.58 7.55
CA MET A 110 12.56 -6.86 7.42
C MET A 110 12.86 -6.45 5.97
N ILE A 111 12.60 -7.33 5.00
CA ILE A 111 12.86 -7.01 3.59
C ILE A 111 11.85 -5.96 3.09
N TYR A 112 10.57 -6.08 3.45
CA TYR A 112 9.57 -5.08 3.11
C TYR A 112 9.87 -3.73 3.77
N ALA A 113 10.29 -3.70 5.04
CA ALA A 113 10.67 -2.44 5.69
C ALA A 113 11.85 -1.75 5.00
N SER A 114 12.88 -2.51 4.60
CA SER A 114 14.07 -1.97 3.92
C SER A 114 13.83 -1.57 2.46
N SER A 115 12.85 -2.16 1.79
CA SER A 115 12.56 -1.89 0.37
C SER A 115 11.51 -0.78 0.16
N LYS A 116 10.77 -0.40 1.22
CA LYS A 116 9.69 0.60 1.19
C LYS A 116 10.13 1.92 0.55
N ASP A 117 11.29 2.43 0.96
CA ASP A 117 11.79 3.73 0.51
C ASP A 117 12.13 3.75 -0.99
N ALA A 118 12.50 2.61 -1.57
CA ALA A 118 12.77 2.50 -3.00
C ALA A 118 11.49 2.69 -3.81
N LEU A 119 10.41 1.99 -3.44
CA LEU A 119 9.10 2.16 -4.08
C LEU A 119 8.59 3.59 -3.91
N LYS A 120 8.61 4.12 -2.68
CA LYS A 120 8.10 5.48 -2.40
C LYS A 120 8.78 6.54 -3.25
N ARG A 121 10.10 6.46 -3.44
CA ARG A 121 10.85 7.40 -4.29
C ARG A 121 10.49 7.29 -5.77
N ALA A 122 10.08 6.10 -6.23
CA ALA A 122 9.62 5.90 -7.60
C ALA A 122 8.20 6.47 -7.82
N LEU A 123 7.36 6.45 -6.79
CA LEU A 123 5.96 6.89 -6.86
C LEU A 123 5.78 8.39 -6.53
N ASN A 124 6.05 9.25 -7.50
CA ASN A 124 5.99 10.70 -7.32
C ASN A 124 4.54 11.25 -7.27
N GLY A 125 4.09 11.66 -6.09
CA GLY A 125 2.76 12.26 -5.89
C GLY A 125 1.97 11.68 -4.73
N ILE A 126 2.58 10.84 -3.89
CA ILE A 126 2.00 10.39 -2.63
C ILE A 126 1.75 11.61 -1.72
N ALA A 127 0.51 11.81 -1.30
CA ALA A 127 0.10 12.91 -0.43
C ALA A 127 0.22 12.56 1.06
N THR A 128 0.03 11.29 1.41
CA THR A 128 0.09 10.80 2.79
C THR A 128 0.65 9.38 2.81
N GLU A 129 1.48 9.06 3.80
CA GLU A 129 1.99 7.72 4.02
C GLU A 129 1.78 7.29 5.48
N PHE A 130 1.49 6.02 5.71
CA PHE A 130 1.56 5.41 7.03
C PHE A 130 1.84 3.91 6.94
N GLN A 131 2.26 3.34 8.07
CA GLN A 131 2.40 1.90 8.24
C GLN A 131 1.22 1.38 9.05
N ALA A 132 0.74 0.20 8.69
CA ALA A 132 -0.31 -0.52 9.39
C ALA A 132 0.16 -1.94 9.74
N ASN A 133 -0.05 -2.36 10.98
CA ASN A 133 0.43 -3.65 11.48
C ASN A 133 -0.69 -4.59 11.93
N ASP A 134 -1.90 -4.08 12.08
CA ASP A 134 -3.08 -4.85 12.43
C ASP A 134 -4.31 -4.44 11.62
N GLU A 135 -5.35 -5.24 11.75
CA GLU A 135 -6.60 -5.08 11.03
C GLU A 135 -7.34 -3.78 11.35
N ASP A 136 -7.11 -3.24 12.54
CA ASP A 136 -7.74 -2.03 13.06
C ASP A 136 -7.09 -0.77 12.46
N ASP A 137 -5.78 -0.82 12.19
CA ASP A 137 -5.00 0.24 11.56
C ASP A 137 -5.49 0.60 10.14
N ILE A 138 -6.11 -0.37 9.46
CA ILE A 138 -6.66 -0.27 8.10
C ILE A 138 -8.19 -0.26 8.07
N GLU A 139 -8.86 -0.11 9.21
CA GLU A 139 -10.27 0.24 9.22
C GLU A 139 -10.50 1.59 8.54
N TYR A 140 -11.63 1.73 7.85
CA TYR A 140 -11.96 2.94 7.11
C TYR A 140 -11.87 4.20 8.00
N GLN A 141 -12.42 4.14 9.21
CA GLN A 141 -12.37 5.23 10.19
C GLN A 141 -10.93 5.59 10.61
N SER A 142 -10.11 4.57 10.89
CA SER A 142 -8.71 4.74 11.27
C SER A 142 -7.91 5.42 10.15
N VAL A 143 -8.12 4.99 8.90
CA VAL A 143 -7.45 5.59 7.74
C VAL A 143 -8.00 6.99 7.44
N LEU A 144 -9.31 7.19 7.52
CA LEU A 144 -9.94 8.51 7.34
C LEU A 144 -9.32 9.53 8.29
N ASN A 145 -9.17 9.20 9.58
CA ASN A 145 -8.53 10.07 10.55
C ASN A 145 -7.06 10.39 10.21
N LYS A 146 -6.28 9.37 9.79
CA LYS A 146 -4.88 9.53 9.36
C LYS A 146 -4.76 10.42 8.12
N VAL A 147 -5.65 10.24 7.15
CA VAL A 147 -5.62 10.93 5.84
C VAL A 147 -6.19 12.35 5.94
N SER A 148 -7.31 12.54 6.66
CA SER A 148 -7.97 13.82 6.80
C SER A 148 -7.19 14.78 7.70
N LYS A 149 -6.41 14.26 8.64
CA LYS A 149 -5.75 15.02 9.71
C LYS A 149 -6.76 15.84 10.55
N GLY A 150 -7.97 15.30 10.74
CA GLY A 150 -9.05 15.93 11.51
C GLY A 150 -9.87 16.97 10.73
N LEU A 151 -9.84 16.91 9.39
CA LEU A 151 -10.60 17.81 8.51
C LEU A 151 -11.84 17.14 7.88
N ALA A 152 -12.05 15.87 8.17
CA ALA A 152 -13.20 15.08 7.71
C ALA A 152 -14.16 14.85 8.87
#